data_AF-A0A6G8BTU0-F1
#
_entry.id   AF-A0A6G8BTU0-F1
#
_cell.length_a   1.000
_cell.length_b   1.000
_cell.length_c   1.000
_cell.angle_alpha   90.00
_cell.angle_beta   90.00
_cell.angle_gamma   90.00
#
_symmetry.space_group_name_H-M   'P 1'
#
loop_
_entity.id
_entity.type
_entity.pdbx_description
1 polymer ?
#
loop_
_entity_poly.entity_id
_entity_poly.type
_entity_poly.pdbx_seq_one_letter_code
_entity_poly.pdbx_strand_id
1 'polypeptide(L)'
;MKWVWLITGLLASSANALPLLAVSETAWQGLETHEKAEIQRSYLIETVRDSTFGLIIDNQGVDRSTPGTHGGAVLGSAIADVSYIDRAFSGGHYSAKTHLGVVLLGGLLGSALDKAPQRQFQFRYAIKLQDGSVVYQDKYSTEPFRHPAGICVMLSDLSVAANQNLCSQTPDVLRATYVRQTALNPSNAFAATSSVGLEASPISSPPRIQPMTSNSVSCKLNSLPPVQTTLDKCNAINGRVINE
;
A
#
# COMPACT_ATOMS: atom_id res chain seq x y z
N MET A 1 29.22 37.67 54.53
CA MET A 1 29.39 37.10 53.17
C MET A 1 28.03 36.59 52.70
N LYS A 2 27.38 37.30 51.77
CA LYS A 2 26.10 36.90 51.17
C LYS A 2 26.35 36.53 49.71
N TRP A 3 26.11 35.28 49.35
CA TRP A 3 26.19 34.79 47.98
C TRP A 3 24.82 34.94 47.33
N VAL A 4 24.73 35.81 46.33
CA VAL A 4 23.55 35.98 45.49
C VAL A 4 23.68 35.01 44.33
N TRP A 5 22.81 34.00 44.28
CA TRP A 5 22.68 33.11 43.12
C TRP A 5 21.74 33.78 42.11
N LEU A 6 22.32 34.27 41.01
CA LEU A 6 21.59 34.68 39.81
C LEU A 6 21.23 33.42 39.03
N ILE A 7 19.96 33.01 39.09
CA ILE A 7 19.41 31.97 38.23
C ILE A 7 18.96 32.63 36.94
N THR A 8 19.78 32.52 35.90
CA THR A 8 19.43 32.95 34.54
C THR A 8 18.45 31.93 33.94
N GLY A 9 17.16 32.28 33.92
CA GLY A 9 16.13 31.45 33.28
C GLY A 9 16.29 31.48 31.76
N LEU A 10 16.71 30.37 31.16
CA LEU A 10 16.61 30.10 29.73
C LEU A 10 15.13 29.90 29.37
N LEU A 11 14.51 30.93 28.79
CA LEU A 11 13.23 30.78 28.10
C LEU A 11 13.46 29.98 26.82
N ALA A 12 13.12 28.68 26.87
CA ALA A 12 13.04 27.85 25.68
C ALA A 12 11.84 28.31 24.84
N SER A 13 12.09 29.14 23.83
CA SER A 13 11.09 29.42 22.79
C SER A 13 10.86 28.14 21.99
N SER A 14 9.68 27.53 22.15
CA SER A 14 9.21 26.48 21.27
C SER A 14 8.99 27.06 19.87
N ALA A 15 9.93 26.79 18.97
CA ALA A 15 9.74 27.05 17.55
C ALA A 15 8.63 26.11 17.04
N ASN A 16 7.41 26.62 16.94
CA ASN A 16 6.31 25.89 16.31
C ASN A 16 6.57 25.88 14.80
N ALA A 17 6.96 24.71 14.27
CA ALA A 17 7.05 24.50 12.83
C ALA A 17 5.64 24.60 12.24
N LEU A 18 5.47 25.46 11.23
CA LEU A 18 4.20 25.56 10.51
C LEU A 18 3.93 24.25 9.77
N PRO A 19 2.68 23.75 9.75
CA PRO A 19 2.32 22.56 8.99
C PRO A 19 2.50 22.78 7.48
N LEU A 20 2.99 21.75 6.79
CA LEU A 20 3.11 21.73 5.33
C LEU A 20 1.74 21.44 4.70
N LEU A 21 1.34 22.28 3.74
CA LEU A 21 0.11 22.11 2.97
C LEU A 21 0.45 21.94 1.49
N ALA A 22 0.27 20.72 0.99
CA ALA A 22 0.36 20.41 -0.43
C ALA A 22 -0.92 20.87 -1.15
N VAL A 23 -0.76 21.73 -2.15
CA VAL A 23 -1.84 22.30 -2.97
C VAL A 23 -1.54 22.10 -4.45
N SER A 24 -2.57 21.85 -5.27
CA SER A 24 -2.40 21.85 -6.71
C SER A 24 -2.02 23.24 -7.22
N GLU A 25 -1.18 23.28 -8.26
CA GLU A 25 -0.70 24.53 -8.83
C GLU A 25 -1.85 25.38 -9.37
N THR A 26 -2.79 24.77 -10.10
CA THR A 26 -3.95 25.50 -10.64
C THR A 26 -4.86 26.03 -9.54
N ALA A 27 -5.13 25.23 -8.50
CA ALA A 27 -5.97 25.70 -7.39
C ALA A 27 -5.29 26.84 -6.62
N TRP A 28 -3.97 26.75 -6.41
CA TRP A 28 -3.20 27.81 -5.78
C TRP A 28 -3.16 29.08 -6.62
N GLN A 29 -2.86 28.97 -7.91
CA GLN A 29 -2.79 30.09 -8.85
C GLN A 29 -4.12 30.85 -8.90
N GLY A 30 -5.26 30.14 -8.85
CA GLY A 30 -6.60 30.72 -8.89
C GLY A 30 -7.03 31.48 -7.63
N LEU A 31 -6.24 31.49 -6.55
CA LEU A 31 -6.49 32.32 -5.38
C LEU A 31 -5.99 33.75 -5.57
N GLU A 32 -6.70 34.71 -4.99
CA GLU A 32 -6.28 36.10 -4.94
C GLU A 32 -5.05 36.28 -4.04
N THR A 33 -4.28 37.36 -4.25
CA THR A 33 -3.07 37.65 -3.48
C THR A 33 -3.34 37.73 -1.97
N HIS A 34 -4.49 38.31 -1.59
CA HIS A 34 -4.85 38.46 -0.19
C HIS A 34 -5.19 37.11 0.46
N GLU A 35 -5.84 36.20 -0.28
CA GLU A 35 -6.17 34.84 0.15
C GLU A 35 -4.90 34.00 0.32
N LYS A 36 -3.99 34.06 -0.65
CA LYS A 36 -2.68 33.40 -0.58
C LYS A 36 -1.92 33.83 0.67
N ALA A 37 -1.89 35.14 0.94
CA ALA A 37 -1.23 35.70 2.11
C ALA A 37 -1.87 35.22 3.42
N GLU A 38 -3.20 35.05 3.46
CA GLU A 38 -3.89 34.53 4.63
C GLU A 38 -3.52 33.07 4.92
N ILE A 39 -3.53 32.22 3.90
CA ILE A 39 -3.17 30.80 4.04
C ILE A 39 -1.70 30.67 4.46
N GLN A 40 -0.80 31.46 3.86
CA GLN A 40 0.63 31.44 4.17
C GLN A 40 0.99 31.89 5.61
N ARG A 41 0.08 32.56 6.33
CA ARG A 41 0.28 32.86 7.77
C ARG A 41 0.21 31.62 8.64
N SER A 42 -0.51 30.59 8.19
CA SER A 42 -0.81 29.39 9.00
C SER A 42 -0.14 28.13 8.46
N TYR A 43 0.31 28.13 7.19
CA TYR A 43 0.82 26.96 6.50
C TYR A 43 2.07 27.28 5.67
N LEU A 44 2.98 26.31 5.58
CA LEU A 44 4.02 26.29 4.55
C LEU A 44 3.42 25.66 3.29
N ILE A 45 3.42 26.38 2.17
CA ILE A 45 2.76 25.94 0.95
C ILE A 45 3.74 25.17 0.05
N GLU A 46 3.38 23.94 -0.30
CA GLU A 46 4.03 23.17 -1.35
C GLU A 46 3.08 23.07 -2.56
N THR A 47 3.44 23.72 -3.65
CA THR A 47 2.67 23.66 -4.90
C THR A 47 3.08 22.43 -5.69
N VAL A 48 2.12 21.55 -5.95
CA VAL A 48 2.30 20.34 -6.76
C VAL A 48 1.80 20.61 -8.17
N ARG A 49 2.66 20.34 -9.18
CA ARG A 49 2.31 20.54 -10.58
C ARG A 49 1.19 19.57 -11.00
N ASP A 50 0.18 20.10 -11.67
CA ASP A 50 -1.01 19.36 -12.12
C ASP A 50 -0.70 18.17 -13.04
N SER A 51 0.44 18.20 -13.72
CA SER A 51 0.93 17.11 -14.58
C SER A 51 1.61 15.96 -13.82
N THR A 52 1.79 16.08 -12.50
CA THR A 52 2.54 15.10 -11.69
C THR A 52 1.66 14.22 -10.81
N PHE A 53 0.35 14.50 -10.75
CA PHE A 53 -0.62 13.70 -10.00
C PHE A 53 -1.92 13.54 -10.79
N GLY A 54 -2.72 12.55 -10.41
CA GLY A 54 -4.01 12.31 -11.05
C GLY A 54 -4.86 11.29 -10.31
N LEU A 55 -6.13 11.24 -10.69
CA LEU A 55 -7.11 10.35 -10.10
C LEU A 55 -7.19 9.05 -10.92
N ILE A 56 -7.02 7.90 -10.28
CA ILE A 56 -7.28 6.62 -10.94
C ILE A 56 -8.77 6.53 -11.25
N ILE A 57 -9.13 6.43 -12.53
CA ILE A 57 -10.53 6.28 -12.97
C ILE A 57 -10.87 4.83 -13.34
N ASP A 58 -9.87 4.06 -13.78
CA ASP A 58 -10.00 2.63 -14.05
C ASP A 58 -8.64 1.94 -13.88
N ASN A 59 -8.67 0.64 -13.65
CA ASN A 59 -7.48 -0.19 -13.66
C ASN A 59 -7.80 -1.61 -14.15
N GLN A 60 -6.92 -2.13 -15.00
CA GLN A 60 -7.03 -3.48 -15.56
C GLN A 60 -5.80 -4.28 -15.17
N GLY A 61 -6.00 -5.50 -14.66
CA GLY A 61 -4.93 -6.39 -14.23
C GLY A 61 -4.88 -7.64 -15.09
N VAL A 62 -3.66 -8.04 -15.47
CA VAL A 62 -3.39 -9.30 -16.15
C VAL A 62 -2.35 -10.07 -15.33
N ASP A 63 -2.64 -11.34 -15.07
CA ASP A 63 -1.66 -12.27 -14.52
C ASP A 63 -0.67 -12.67 -15.62
N ARG A 64 0.60 -12.34 -15.40
CA ARG A 64 1.74 -12.66 -16.26
C ARG A 64 2.64 -13.72 -15.63
N SER A 65 2.18 -14.36 -14.56
CA SER A 65 2.95 -15.36 -13.83
C SER A 65 3.22 -16.59 -14.71
N THR A 66 4.42 -17.13 -14.61
CA THR A 66 4.77 -18.40 -15.26
C THR A 66 4.80 -19.51 -14.21
N PRO A 67 4.07 -20.61 -14.42
CA PRO A 67 4.18 -21.76 -13.54
C PRO A 67 5.59 -22.36 -13.60
N GLY A 68 6.03 -22.93 -12.48
CA GLY A 68 7.28 -23.68 -12.46
C GLY A 68 7.14 -25.01 -13.21
N THR A 69 8.25 -25.54 -13.71
CA THR A 69 8.27 -26.87 -14.33
C THR A 69 8.79 -27.90 -13.33
N HIS A 70 8.33 -29.14 -13.46
CA HIS A 70 8.82 -30.30 -12.69
C HIS A 70 9.26 -31.44 -13.63
N GLY A 71 9.32 -31.14 -14.94
CA GLY A 71 9.58 -32.12 -15.98
C GLY A 71 11.01 -32.63 -15.95
N GLY A 72 11.96 -31.82 -15.48
CA GLY A 72 13.34 -32.22 -15.29
C GLY A 72 13.47 -33.33 -14.27
N ALA A 73 12.90 -33.15 -13.07
CA ALA A 73 12.93 -34.17 -12.02
C ALA A 73 12.24 -35.48 -12.44
N VAL A 74 11.09 -35.38 -13.11
CA VAL A 74 10.35 -36.56 -13.61
C VAL A 74 11.15 -37.30 -14.68
N LEU A 75 11.69 -36.57 -15.66
CA LEU A 75 12.49 -37.14 -16.75
C LEU A 75 13.78 -37.79 -16.22
N GLY A 76 14.49 -37.10 -15.33
CA GLY A 76 15.73 -37.62 -14.74
C GLY A 76 15.50 -38.87 -13.90
N SER A 77 14.40 -38.92 -13.13
CA SER A 77 13.99 -40.12 -12.38
C SER A 77 13.70 -41.28 -13.34
N ALA A 78 12.95 -41.03 -14.42
CA ALA A 78 12.59 -42.06 -15.40
C ALA A 78 13.79 -42.60 -16.18
N ILE A 79 14.73 -41.73 -16.58
CA ILE A 79 15.97 -42.17 -17.26
C ILE A 79 16.81 -43.02 -16.31
N ALA A 80 16.93 -42.62 -15.05
CA ALA A 80 17.69 -43.35 -14.05
C ALA A 80 17.05 -44.71 -13.70
N ASP A 81 15.72 -44.78 -13.60
CA ASP A 81 14.93 -46.00 -13.42
C ASP A 81 15.21 -47.00 -14.55
N VAL A 82 14.96 -46.60 -15.81
CA VAL A 82 15.18 -47.47 -16.98
C VAL A 82 16.63 -47.92 -17.09
N SER A 83 17.59 -47.02 -16.86
CA SER A 83 19.02 -47.34 -16.93
C SER A 83 19.44 -48.33 -15.84
N TYR A 84 18.87 -48.21 -14.64
CA TYR A 84 19.16 -49.13 -13.55
C TYR A 84 18.56 -50.51 -13.80
N ILE A 85 17.30 -50.57 -14.23
CA ILE A 85 16.61 -51.81 -14.58
C ILE A 85 17.35 -52.54 -15.70
N ASP A 86 17.70 -51.83 -16.78
CA ASP A 86 18.43 -52.41 -17.92
C ASP A 86 19.76 -53.04 -17.47
N ARG A 87 20.55 -52.31 -16.68
CA ARG A 87 21.81 -52.82 -16.11
C ARG A 87 21.61 -54.01 -15.17
N ALA A 88 20.53 -54.04 -14.41
CA ALA A 88 20.20 -55.16 -13.53
C ALA A 88 19.86 -56.42 -14.33
N PHE A 89 19.22 -56.30 -15.49
CA PHE A 89 18.90 -57.43 -16.37
C PHE A 89 20.04 -57.83 -17.31
N SER A 90 20.95 -56.92 -17.65
CA SER A 90 22.11 -57.18 -18.53
C SER A 90 23.30 -57.85 -17.83
N GLY A 91 23.13 -58.37 -16.61
CA GLY A 91 24.18 -59.07 -15.84
C GLY A 91 24.51 -58.46 -14.48
N GLY A 92 23.79 -57.44 -14.02
CA GLY A 92 23.90 -56.90 -12.66
C GLY A 92 23.03 -57.63 -11.63
N HIS A 93 23.17 -57.27 -10.35
CA HIS A 93 22.26 -57.72 -9.29
C HIS A 93 21.23 -56.64 -8.98
N TYR A 94 19.94 -56.98 -9.07
CA TYR A 94 18.87 -56.07 -8.66
C TYR A 94 18.84 -55.91 -7.15
N SER A 95 18.81 -54.66 -6.69
CA SER A 95 18.59 -54.27 -5.29
C SER A 95 17.60 -53.11 -5.22
N ALA A 96 16.53 -53.27 -4.45
CA ALA A 96 15.50 -52.25 -4.30
C ALA A 96 16.03 -50.95 -3.65
N LYS A 97 16.98 -51.07 -2.71
CA LYS A 97 17.60 -49.89 -2.06
C LYS A 97 18.47 -49.09 -3.04
N THR A 98 19.24 -49.80 -3.86
CA THR A 98 20.10 -49.16 -4.88
C THR A 98 19.24 -48.55 -5.99
N HIS A 99 18.15 -49.23 -6.37
CA HIS A 99 17.18 -48.72 -7.33
C HIS A 99 16.62 -47.36 -6.89
N LEU A 100 16.05 -47.31 -5.67
CA LEU A 100 15.48 -46.07 -5.12
C LEU A 100 16.53 -44.95 -5.05
N GLY A 101 17.76 -45.26 -4.63
CA GLY A 101 18.85 -44.28 -4.58
C GLY A 101 19.21 -43.70 -5.96
N VAL A 102 19.24 -44.53 -6.99
CA VAL A 102 19.54 -44.12 -8.37
C VAL A 102 18.39 -43.28 -8.96
N VAL A 103 17.13 -43.67 -8.73
CA VAL A 103 15.95 -42.89 -9.17
C VAL A 103 15.93 -41.51 -8.50
N LEU A 104 16.18 -41.43 -7.19
CA LEU A 104 16.26 -40.16 -6.47
C LEU A 104 17.41 -39.29 -6.97
N LEU A 105 18.59 -39.87 -7.22
CA LEU A 105 19.72 -39.15 -7.79
C LEU A 105 19.41 -38.64 -9.20
N GLY A 106 18.76 -39.45 -10.02
CA GLY A 106 18.28 -39.06 -11.34
C GLY A 106 17.28 -37.91 -11.27
N GLY A 107 16.34 -37.96 -10.33
CA GLY A 107 15.38 -36.89 -10.09
C GLY A 107 16.04 -35.59 -9.62
N LEU A 108 17.05 -35.67 -8.75
CA LEU A 108 17.81 -34.50 -8.29
C LEU A 108 18.68 -33.89 -9.41
N LEU A 109 19.32 -34.71 -10.23
CA LEU A 109 20.08 -34.22 -11.38
C LEU A 109 19.15 -33.64 -12.44
N GLY A 110 17.99 -34.26 -12.65
CA GLY A 110 16.95 -33.80 -13.55
C GLY A 110 16.33 -32.47 -13.10
N SER A 111 16.16 -32.25 -11.79
CA SER A 111 15.54 -31.02 -11.27
C SER A 111 16.39 -29.76 -11.52
N ALA A 112 17.67 -29.90 -11.87
CA ALA A 112 18.48 -28.78 -12.35
C ALA A 112 17.95 -28.17 -13.68
N LEU A 113 17.14 -28.93 -14.43
CA LEU A 113 16.47 -28.47 -15.64
C LEU A 113 15.09 -27.84 -15.35
N ASP A 114 14.65 -27.85 -14.10
CA ASP A 114 13.38 -27.26 -13.70
C ASP A 114 13.47 -25.74 -13.55
N LYS A 115 12.43 -25.05 -14.01
CA LYS A 115 12.28 -23.60 -13.87
C LYS A 115 11.45 -23.30 -12.64
N ALA A 116 11.95 -22.39 -11.80
CA ALA A 116 11.19 -21.87 -10.67
C ALA A 116 9.95 -21.10 -11.16
N PRO A 117 8.81 -21.17 -10.43
CA PRO A 117 7.66 -20.35 -10.74
C PRO A 117 8.02 -18.87 -10.59
N GLN A 118 7.53 -18.03 -11.51
CA GLN A 118 7.69 -16.59 -11.44
C GLN A 118 6.32 -15.95 -11.28
N ARG A 119 6.14 -15.15 -10.22
CA ARG A 119 4.92 -14.39 -9.99
C ARG A 119 5.08 -12.99 -10.56
N GLN A 120 4.23 -12.64 -11.52
CA GLN A 120 4.26 -11.33 -12.15
C GLN A 120 2.86 -10.91 -12.54
N PHE A 121 2.47 -9.71 -12.14
CA PHE A 121 1.19 -9.09 -12.47
C PHE A 121 1.47 -7.79 -13.22
N GLN A 122 0.71 -7.54 -14.27
CA GLN A 122 0.74 -6.28 -15.02
C GLN A 122 -0.58 -5.55 -14.77
N PHE A 123 -0.49 -4.32 -14.29
CA PHE A 123 -1.64 -3.43 -14.10
C PHE A 123 -1.54 -2.24 -15.03
N ARG A 124 -2.59 -2.01 -15.82
CA ARG A 124 -2.76 -0.79 -16.62
C ARG A 124 -3.72 0.14 -15.92
N TYR A 125 -3.25 1.31 -15.52
CA TYR A 125 -4.04 2.35 -14.89
C TYR A 125 -4.49 3.38 -15.92
N ALA A 126 -5.77 3.74 -15.91
CA ALA A 126 -6.27 4.94 -16.56
C ALA A 126 -6.38 6.04 -15.50
N ILE A 127 -5.67 7.13 -15.71
CA ILE A 127 -5.50 8.20 -14.73
C ILE A 127 -5.99 9.50 -15.35
N LYS A 128 -6.99 10.11 -14.71
CA LYS A 128 -7.51 11.41 -15.09
C LYS A 128 -6.66 12.51 -14.45
N LEU A 129 -6.09 13.38 -15.27
CA LEU A 129 -5.36 14.57 -14.83
C LEU A 129 -6.30 15.73 -14.51
N GLN A 130 -5.76 16.81 -13.94
CA GLN A 130 -6.56 18.00 -13.60
C GLN A 130 -7.15 18.70 -14.83
N ASP A 131 -6.47 18.65 -15.97
CA ASP A 131 -6.98 19.19 -17.24
C ASP A 131 -8.11 18.33 -17.85
N GLY A 132 -8.44 17.21 -17.22
CA GLY A 132 -9.46 16.26 -17.67
C GLY A 132 -8.96 15.25 -18.69
N SER A 133 -7.71 15.35 -19.16
CA SER A 133 -7.09 14.34 -20.00
C SER A 133 -6.89 13.03 -19.24
N VAL A 134 -6.82 11.93 -20.00
CA VAL A 134 -6.61 10.59 -19.44
C VAL A 134 -5.28 10.06 -19.95
N VAL A 135 -4.40 9.69 -19.03
CA VAL A 135 -3.14 9.02 -19.34
C VAL A 135 -3.19 7.56 -18.90
N TYR A 136 -2.47 6.71 -19.62
CA TYR A 136 -2.36 5.29 -19.31
C TYR A 136 -0.95 4.98 -18.82
N GLN A 137 -0.85 4.26 -17.70
CA GLN A 137 0.43 3.85 -17.14
C GLN A 137 0.40 2.38 -16.73
N ASP A 138 1.42 1.63 -17.16
CA ASP A 138 1.58 0.22 -16.83
C ASP A 138 2.52 0.08 -15.61
N LYS A 139 2.11 -0.73 -14.63
CA LYS A 139 2.90 -1.11 -13.45
C LYS A 139 3.04 -2.61 -13.39
N TYR A 140 4.26 -3.09 -13.15
CA TYR A 140 4.54 -4.50 -12.91
C TYR A 140 4.73 -4.72 -11.42
N SER A 141 4.14 -5.79 -10.89
CA SER A 141 4.21 -6.14 -9.46
C SER A 141 4.34 -7.65 -9.30
N THR A 142 4.97 -8.09 -8.21
CA THR A 142 4.96 -9.49 -7.77
C THR A 142 3.71 -9.82 -6.95
N GLU A 143 2.92 -8.81 -6.60
CA GLU A 143 1.70 -8.93 -5.80
C GLU A 143 0.44 -8.69 -6.64
N PRO A 144 -0.67 -9.39 -6.35
CA PRO A 144 -1.93 -9.24 -7.08
C PRO A 144 -2.72 -8.00 -6.66
N PHE A 145 -2.14 -7.11 -5.87
CA PHE A 145 -2.81 -5.92 -5.35
C PHE A 145 -2.58 -4.70 -6.24
N ARG A 146 -3.66 -3.97 -6.48
CA ARG A 146 -3.68 -2.73 -7.27
C ARG A 146 -4.41 -1.65 -6.50
N HIS A 147 -4.00 -0.40 -6.70
CA HIS A 147 -4.75 0.73 -6.18
C HIS A 147 -6.14 0.79 -6.85
N PRO A 148 -7.24 0.92 -6.07
CA PRO A 148 -8.59 1.04 -6.62
C PRO A 148 -8.79 2.37 -7.35
N ALA A 149 -9.84 2.41 -8.17
CA ALA A 149 -10.32 3.67 -8.75
C ALA A 149 -10.80 4.62 -7.63
N GLY A 150 -10.66 5.92 -7.87
CA GLY A 150 -10.99 6.98 -6.91
C GLY A 150 -9.83 7.42 -6.02
N ILE A 151 -8.65 6.79 -6.11
CA ILE A 151 -7.46 7.21 -5.35
C ILE A 151 -6.64 8.22 -6.15
N CYS A 152 -6.17 9.26 -5.46
CA CYS A 152 -5.21 10.21 -5.99
C CYS A 152 -3.78 9.65 -5.89
N VAL A 153 -3.06 9.63 -7.01
CA VAL A 153 -1.71 9.08 -7.11
C VAL A 153 -0.74 10.06 -7.75
N MET A 154 0.55 9.92 -7.41
CA MET A 154 1.65 10.58 -8.10
C MET A 154 2.03 9.77 -9.35
N LEU A 155 2.17 10.43 -10.50
CA LEU A 155 2.42 9.78 -11.79
C LEU A 155 3.84 9.23 -11.93
N SER A 156 4.80 9.71 -11.14
CA SER A 156 6.20 9.26 -11.22
C SER A 156 6.37 7.78 -10.91
N ASP A 157 5.62 7.27 -9.93
CA ASP A 157 5.78 5.93 -9.35
C ASP A 157 4.45 5.22 -9.05
N LEU A 158 3.33 5.87 -9.37
CA LEU A 158 1.99 5.44 -8.99
C LEU A 158 1.85 5.22 -7.48
N SER A 159 2.55 6.02 -6.69
CA SER A 159 2.37 6.04 -5.24
C SER A 159 1.11 6.81 -4.88
N VAL A 160 0.49 6.40 -3.77
CA VAL A 160 -0.67 7.11 -3.21
C VAL A 160 -0.20 8.49 -2.76
N ALA A 161 -0.84 9.55 -3.28
CA ALA A 161 -0.50 10.91 -2.88
C ALA A 161 -0.74 11.11 -1.37
N ALA A 162 0.19 11.79 -0.69
CA ALA A 162 0.08 12.02 0.75
C ALA A 162 -1.21 12.78 1.12
N ASN A 163 -1.65 13.69 0.25
CA ASN A 163 -2.93 14.39 0.37
C ASN A 163 -3.89 13.92 -0.73
N GLN A 164 -4.91 13.15 -0.35
CA GLN A 164 -5.91 12.65 -1.30
C GLN A 164 -6.80 13.74 -1.90
N ASN A 165 -6.93 14.89 -1.21
CA ASN A 165 -7.72 16.02 -1.71
C ASN A 165 -7.05 16.74 -2.87
N LEU A 166 -5.77 16.46 -3.16
CA LEU A 166 -5.03 17.08 -4.26
C LEU A 166 -5.75 16.92 -5.61
N CYS A 167 -6.36 15.76 -5.84
CA CYS A 167 -7.11 15.46 -7.07
C CYS A 167 -8.47 16.14 -7.18
N SER A 168 -9.03 16.66 -6.07
CA SER A 168 -10.33 17.33 -6.03
C SER A 168 -10.21 18.81 -5.64
N GLN A 169 -8.99 19.33 -5.55
CA GLN A 169 -8.74 20.71 -5.14
C GLN A 169 -9.13 21.68 -6.26
N THR A 170 -9.97 22.65 -5.92
CA THR A 170 -10.26 23.81 -6.76
C THR A 170 -9.98 25.10 -5.96
N PRO A 171 -9.81 26.26 -6.62
CA PRO A 171 -9.67 27.53 -5.91
C PRO A 171 -10.82 27.77 -4.91
N ASP A 172 -12.06 27.44 -5.30
CA ASP A 172 -13.23 27.61 -4.43
C ASP A 172 -13.19 26.71 -3.20
N VAL A 173 -12.75 25.45 -3.34
CA VAL A 173 -12.57 24.53 -2.22
C VAL A 173 -11.46 25.02 -1.30
N LEU A 174 -10.32 25.49 -1.84
CA LEU A 174 -9.23 26.03 -1.04
C LEU A 174 -9.68 27.28 -0.27
N ARG A 175 -10.40 28.20 -0.93
CA ARG A 175 -10.98 29.38 -0.31
C ARG A 175 -11.93 29.02 0.83
N ALA A 176 -12.88 28.13 0.57
CA ALA A 176 -13.85 27.70 1.57
C ALA A 176 -13.20 27.00 2.78
N THR A 177 -12.09 26.31 2.56
CA THR A 177 -11.43 25.50 3.61
C THR A 177 -10.43 26.32 4.43
N TYR A 178 -9.67 27.21 3.80
CA TYR A 178 -8.49 27.82 4.41
C TYR A 178 -8.53 29.34 4.55
N VAL A 179 -9.41 30.03 3.80
CA VAL A 179 -9.60 31.47 3.95
C VAL A 179 -10.74 31.67 4.93
N ARG A 180 -10.49 32.35 6.06
CA ARG A 180 -11.57 32.70 6.96
C ARG A 180 -12.47 33.67 6.22
N GLN A 181 -13.73 33.30 6.03
CA GLN A 181 -14.74 34.21 5.50
C GLN A 181 -14.92 35.36 6.51
N THR A 182 -14.16 36.44 6.36
CA THR A 182 -14.31 37.65 7.17
C THR A 182 -15.58 38.46 6.83
N ALA A 183 -16.54 37.88 6.10
CA ALA A 183 -17.77 38.56 5.74
C ALA A 183 -18.93 37.58 5.54
N LEU A 184 -19.65 37.24 6.61
CA LEU A 184 -21.07 36.89 6.54
C LEU A 184 -21.84 37.65 7.63
N ASN A 185 -22.55 38.71 7.19
CA ASN A 185 -23.72 39.38 7.77
C ASN A 185 -23.62 40.28 9.03
N PRO A 186 -23.67 41.63 8.89
CA PRO A 186 -24.13 42.54 9.94
C PRO A 186 -25.67 42.71 9.98
N SER A 187 -26.45 41.76 9.47
CA SER A 187 -27.92 41.85 9.48
C SER A 187 -28.52 40.51 9.82
N ASN A 188 -28.45 40.15 11.10
CA ASN A 188 -29.45 39.38 11.86
C ASN A 188 -28.96 39.26 13.30
N ALA A 189 -28.86 40.40 13.97
CA ALA A 189 -28.84 40.45 15.42
C ALA A 189 -30.29 40.40 15.92
N PHE A 190 -30.98 39.25 15.78
CA PHE A 190 -32.19 38.98 16.56
C PHE A 190 -32.46 37.48 16.66
N ALA A 191 -32.48 37.03 17.91
CA ALA A 191 -33.21 35.88 18.44
C ALA A 191 -32.89 34.47 17.91
N ALA A 192 -32.17 33.69 18.72
CA ALA A 192 -32.70 32.41 19.21
C ALA A 192 -31.87 31.92 20.42
N THR A 193 -32.40 32.20 21.60
CA THR A 193 -32.15 31.43 22.82
C THR A 193 -32.82 30.06 22.68
N SER A 194 -32.08 28.97 22.91
CA SER A 194 -32.52 27.66 23.48
C SER A 194 -31.36 26.66 23.26
N SER A 195 -30.50 26.41 24.25
CA SER A 195 -30.65 25.47 25.37
C SER A 195 -30.43 23.99 25.00
N VAL A 196 -29.53 23.38 25.77
CA VAL A 196 -29.38 21.94 26.10
C VAL A 196 -28.50 21.10 25.18
N GLY A 197 -27.51 20.43 25.81
CA GLY A 197 -26.86 19.25 25.26
C GLY A 197 -25.37 19.11 25.56
N LEU A 198 -24.94 19.21 26.82
CA LEU A 198 -23.67 18.61 27.23
C LEU A 198 -23.84 17.09 27.18
N GLU A 199 -23.20 16.44 26.21
CA GLU A 199 -22.89 15.02 26.32
C GLU A 199 -21.47 14.80 25.85
N ALA A 200 -20.58 14.64 26.84
CA ALA A 200 -19.21 14.26 26.65
C ALA A 200 -19.14 12.77 26.30
N SER A 201 -18.27 12.41 25.35
CA SER A 201 -17.78 11.05 25.22
C SER A 201 -16.32 11.04 24.74
N PRO A 202 -15.57 9.99 25.12
CA PRO A 202 -14.16 10.12 25.45
C PRO A 202 -13.20 9.83 24.29
N ILE A 203 -12.01 10.41 24.46
CA ILE A 203 -10.80 10.23 23.66
C ILE A 203 -10.38 8.76 23.66
N SER A 204 -10.33 8.15 22.47
CA SER A 204 -9.67 6.87 22.21
C SER A 204 -8.29 7.11 21.61
N SER A 205 -7.27 6.56 22.26
CA SER A 205 -5.84 6.71 21.98
C SER A 205 -5.41 6.15 20.61
N PRO A 206 -4.30 6.62 20.01
CA PRO A 206 -3.74 6.04 18.78
C PRO A 206 -3.11 4.65 19.03
N PRO A 207 -3.20 3.72 18.05
CA PRO A 207 -2.64 2.39 18.20
C PRO A 207 -1.11 2.39 18.12
N ARG A 208 -0.51 1.74 19.11
CA ARG A 208 0.91 1.45 19.25
C ARG A 208 1.34 0.41 18.21
N ILE A 209 2.20 0.80 17.27
CA ILE A 209 2.86 -0.12 16.34
C ILE A 209 3.80 -1.02 17.16
N GLN A 210 3.47 -2.31 17.27
CA GLN A 210 4.41 -3.33 17.73
C GLN A 210 4.90 -4.14 16.51
N PRO A 211 6.17 -4.57 16.50
CA PRO A 211 6.76 -5.30 15.39
C PRO A 211 6.09 -6.66 15.22
N MET A 212 5.68 -6.97 13.98
CA MET A 212 5.05 -8.22 13.58
C MET A 212 6.02 -9.40 13.76
N THR A 213 5.82 -10.20 14.81
CA THR A 213 6.23 -11.60 14.81
C THR A 213 5.19 -12.39 14.02
N SER A 214 5.55 -12.80 12.82
CA SER A 214 4.65 -13.46 11.87
C SER A 214 4.39 -14.92 12.27
N ASN A 215 3.39 -15.14 13.12
CA ASN A 215 2.81 -16.47 13.30
C ASN A 215 1.83 -16.72 12.13
N SER A 216 2.26 -17.47 11.10
CA SER A 216 1.37 -17.88 10.02
C SER A 216 0.38 -18.94 10.52
N VAL A 217 -0.89 -18.80 10.16
CA VAL A 217 -1.99 -19.70 10.48
C VAL A 217 -2.68 -20.19 9.21
N SER A 218 -3.19 -21.42 9.22
CA SER A 218 -4.02 -21.96 8.14
C SER A 218 -5.46 -21.49 8.32
N CYS A 219 -5.96 -20.69 7.38
CA CYS A 219 -7.29 -20.05 7.45
C CYS A 219 -8.24 -20.64 6.41
N LYS A 220 -9.43 -21.04 6.83
CA LYS A 220 -10.48 -21.61 5.97
C LYS A 220 -11.71 -20.70 5.92
N LEU A 221 -12.12 -20.33 4.71
CA LEU A 221 -13.30 -19.51 4.47
C LEU A 221 -14.38 -20.34 3.76
N ASN A 222 -15.44 -20.70 4.50
CA ASN A 222 -16.59 -21.45 3.97
C ASN A 222 -16.17 -22.68 3.15
N SER A 223 -16.58 -22.73 1.87
CA SER A 223 -16.33 -23.81 0.91
C SER A 223 -15.00 -23.70 0.18
N LEU A 224 -14.15 -22.72 0.51
CA LEU A 224 -12.84 -22.56 -0.13
C LEU A 224 -11.77 -23.45 0.54
N PRO A 225 -10.74 -23.84 -0.23
CA PRO A 225 -9.55 -24.50 0.33
C PRO A 225 -8.85 -23.62 1.38
N PRO A 226 -8.20 -24.22 2.38
CA PRO A 226 -7.47 -23.47 3.38
C PRO A 226 -6.25 -22.76 2.79
N VAL A 227 -5.94 -21.56 3.32
CA VAL A 227 -4.84 -20.70 2.88
C VAL A 227 -3.98 -20.26 4.06
N GLN A 228 -2.66 -20.27 3.90
CA GLN A 228 -1.71 -19.79 4.91
C GLN A 228 -1.69 -18.26 4.94
N THR A 229 -2.01 -17.67 6.09
CA THR A 229 -2.10 -16.20 6.26
C THR A 229 -1.79 -15.81 7.72
N THR A 230 -1.86 -14.54 8.08
CA THR A 230 -1.73 -14.12 9.49
C THR A 230 -3.08 -14.21 10.20
N LEU A 231 -3.06 -14.36 11.54
CA LEU A 231 -4.28 -14.41 12.35
C LEU A 231 -5.19 -13.20 12.10
N ASP A 232 -4.61 -11.99 12.04
CA ASP A 232 -5.34 -10.76 11.77
C ASP A 232 -6.04 -10.78 10.41
N LYS A 233 -5.36 -11.30 9.38
CA LYS A 233 -5.93 -11.43 8.02
C LYS A 233 -7.02 -12.49 7.97
N CYS A 234 -6.89 -13.57 8.73
CA CYS A 234 -7.94 -14.60 8.83
C CYS A 234 -9.21 -14.03 9.49
N ASN A 235 -9.05 -13.28 10.58
CA ASN A 235 -10.14 -12.63 11.29
C ASN A 235 -10.81 -11.54 10.43
N ALA A 236 -10.02 -10.75 9.68
CA ALA A 236 -10.54 -9.68 8.83
C ALA A 236 -11.48 -10.16 7.71
N ILE A 237 -11.32 -11.41 7.27
CA ILE A 237 -12.18 -12.02 6.24
C ILE A 237 -13.27 -12.92 6.82
N ASN A 238 -13.48 -12.93 8.14
CA ASN A 238 -14.35 -13.88 8.84
C ASN A 238 -14.01 -15.36 8.56
N GLY A 239 -12.73 -15.64 8.32
CA GLY A 239 -12.23 -17.00 8.16
C GLY A 239 -12.08 -17.70 9.51
N ARG A 240 -12.12 -19.04 9.51
CA ARG A 240 -11.81 -19.84 10.69
C ARG A 240 -10.39 -20.37 10.60
N VAL A 241 -9.61 -20.19 11.66
CA VAL A 241 -8.30 -20.84 11.78
C VAL A 241 -8.52 -22.33 11.97
N ILE A 242 -7.84 -23.13 11.16
CA ILE A 242 -7.77 -24.57 11.31
C ILE A 242 -6.35 -24.93 11.77
N ASN A 243 -6.26 -25.67 12.86
CA ASN A 243 -5.00 -26.27 13.27
C ASN A 243 -4.95 -27.63 12.59
N GLU A 244 -3.96 -27.84 11.71
CA GLU A 244 -3.58 -29.19 11.29
C GLU A 244 -2.83 -29.90 12.41
#